data_AF-A0A7C9QV62-F1
#
_entry.id   AF-A0A7C9QV62-F1
#
_cell.length_a   1.000
_cell.length_b   1.000
_cell.length_c   1.000
_cell.angle_alpha   90.00
_cell.angle_beta   90.00
_cell.angle_gamma   90.00
#
_symmetry.space_group_name_H-M   'P 1'
#
loop_
_entity.id
_entity.type
_entity.pdbx_description
1 polymer ?
#
loop_
_entity_poly.entity_id
_entity_poly.type
_entity_poly.pdbx_seq_one_letter_code
_entity_poly.pdbx_strand_id
1 'polypeptide(L)'
;MKLDRDNNETGKGKYALINMRKIEGDPRTPQELVAAILDHPEAVEFGTTGTEGEFFVIKLKDMYAQAGLHAYAVAAGRDGDLEYAGAIDRMAGRAGPDSPFCKRPD
;
A
#
# COMPACT_ATOMS: atom_id res chain seq x y z
N MET A 1 -8.25 -3.90 9.46
CA MET A 1 -6.86 -3.44 9.53
C MET A 1 -6.58 -2.86 10.89
N LYS A 2 -6.51 -3.71 11.90
CA LYS A 2 -5.73 -3.48 13.10
C LYS A 2 -4.34 -3.00 12.68
N LEU A 3 -3.81 -1.95 13.29
CA LEU A 3 -2.37 -1.68 13.24
C LEU A 3 -1.71 -2.86 13.92
N ASP A 4 -1.43 -3.90 13.14
CA ASP A 4 -0.69 -5.10 13.54
C ASP A 4 0.80 -4.73 13.56
N ARG A 5 1.09 -3.60 14.23
CA ARG A 5 2.43 -2.99 14.30
C ARG A 5 3.21 -3.51 15.50
N ASP A 6 2.55 -4.18 16.45
CA ASP A 6 3.15 -4.47 17.76
C ASP A 6 2.93 -5.93 18.22
N ASN A 7 2.46 -6.82 17.35
CA ASN A 7 2.21 -8.22 17.75
C ASN A 7 3.48 -9.09 17.70
N ASN A 8 4.63 -8.54 17.30
CA ASN A 8 5.92 -9.21 17.45
C ASN A 8 7.04 -8.23 17.82
N GLU A 9 8.08 -8.77 18.48
CA GLU A 9 9.20 -8.02 19.05
C GLU A 9 10.02 -7.22 18.01
N THR A 10 9.83 -7.52 16.72
CA THR A 10 10.63 -6.94 15.64
C THR A 10 9.95 -5.75 14.95
N GLY A 11 8.67 -5.47 15.24
CA GLY A 11 7.87 -4.47 14.53
C GLY A 11 7.65 -4.80 13.04
N LYS A 12 7.96 -6.03 12.61
CA LYS A 12 7.76 -6.54 11.25
C LYS A 12 6.48 -7.39 11.22
N GLY A 13 6.09 -7.92 10.07
CA GLY A 13 5.21 -9.10 10.06
C GLY A 13 3.76 -8.93 9.64
N LYS A 14 3.30 -7.71 9.29
CA LYS A 14 2.02 -7.56 8.60
C LYS A 14 2.15 -7.63 7.08
N TYR A 15 3.01 -6.80 6.50
CA TYR A 15 3.21 -6.68 5.06
C TYR A 15 4.67 -6.38 4.72
N ALA A 16 5.11 -6.90 3.58
CA ALA A 16 6.25 -6.39 2.81
C ALA A 16 5.70 -5.83 1.49
N LEU A 17 6.37 -4.82 0.94
CA LEU A 17 6.06 -4.35 -0.41
C LEU A 17 6.99 -5.04 -1.41
N ILE A 18 6.44 -5.39 -2.57
CA ILE A 18 7.21 -5.95 -3.69
C ILE A 18 7.10 -4.96 -4.84
N ASN A 19 8.23 -4.39 -5.24
CA ASN A 19 8.30 -3.50 -6.39
C ASN A 19 8.37 -4.30 -7.68
N MET A 20 7.22 -4.54 -8.29
CA MET A 20 7.08 -5.32 -9.52
C MET A 20 7.90 -4.78 -10.70
N ARG A 21 8.32 -3.49 -10.69
CA ARG A 21 9.16 -2.92 -11.76
C ARG A 21 10.62 -3.37 -11.70
N LYS A 22 11.07 -3.89 -10.55
CA LYS A 22 12.42 -4.42 -10.37
C LYS A 22 12.53 -5.91 -10.69
N ILE A 23 11.39 -6.55 -10.98
CA ILE A 23 11.33 -7.96 -11.33
C ILE A 23 11.29 -8.06 -12.84
N GLU A 24 12.21 -8.85 -13.42
CA GLU A 24 12.14 -9.19 -14.84
C GLU A 24 11.06 -10.23 -15.11
N GLY A 25 10.28 -10.05 -16.19
CA GLY A 25 9.19 -10.94 -16.59
C GLY A 25 7.80 -10.53 -16.08
N ASP A 26 6.85 -11.45 -16.19
CA ASP A 26 5.43 -11.29 -15.79
C ASP A 26 5.00 -12.51 -14.97
N PRO A 27 5.41 -12.62 -13.69
CA PRO A 27 5.05 -13.77 -12.86
C PRO A 27 3.54 -13.80 -12.64
N ARG A 28 2.89 -14.91 -13.03
CA ARG A 28 1.43 -15.09 -12.97
C ARG A 28 0.99 -16.00 -11.84
N THR A 29 1.93 -16.70 -11.22
CA THR A 29 1.68 -17.58 -10.07
C THR A 29 2.49 -17.17 -8.84
N PRO A 30 2.05 -17.52 -7.63
CA PRO A 30 2.84 -17.29 -6.42
C PRO A 30 4.23 -17.93 -6.50
N GLN A 31 4.36 -19.11 -7.12
CA GLN A 31 5.63 -19.81 -7.27
C GLN A 31 6.59 -19.06 -8.19
N GLU A 32 6.09 -18.56 -9.33
CA GLU A 32 6.88 -17.71 -10.23
C GLU A 32 7.30 -16.41 -9.54
N LEU A 33 6.40 -15.78 -8.78
CA LEU A 33 6.73 -14.57 -8.02
C LEU A 33 7.81 -14.83 -6.96
N VAL A 34 7.75 -15.96 -6.25
CA VAL A 34 8.77 -16.35 -5.27
C VAL A 34 10.12 -16.55 -5.97
N ALA A 35 10.15 -17.27 -7.08
CA ALA A 35 11.39 -17.46 -7.86
C ALA A 35 11.97 -16.11 -8.30
N ALA A 36 11.12 -15.20 -8.77
CA ALA A 36 11.55 -13.89 -9.23
C ALA A 36 12.04 -12.98 -8.08
N ILE A 37 11.44 -13.06 -6.90
CA ILE A 37 11.93 -12.37 -5.69
C ILE A 37 13.29 -12.92 -5.25
N LEU A 38 13.52 -14.23 -5.36
CA LEU A 38 14.80 -14.83 -5.02
C LEU A 38 15.91 -14.39 -5.97
N ASP A 39 15.59 -14.16 -7.24
CA ASP A 39 16.51 -13.63 -8.24
C ASP A 39 16.73 -12.11 -8.10
N HIS A 40 15.71 -11.38 -7.63
CA HIS A 40 15.73 -9.92 -7.43
C HIS A 40 15.36 -9.52 -5.99
N PRO A 41 16.19 -9.83 -4.97
CA PRO A 41 15.86 -9.59 -3.57
C PRO A 41 15.66 -8.10 -3.23
N GLU A 42 16.27 -7.18 -3.99
CA GLU A 42 16.12 -5.73 -3.86
C GLU A 42 14.73 -5.21 -4.28
N ALA A 43 13.89 -6.07 -4.84
CA ALA A 43 12.49 -5.78 -5.11
C ALA A 43 11.63 -5.75 -3.84
N VAL A 44 12.11 -6.31 -2.71
CA VAL A 44 11.34 -6.42 -1.47
C VAL A 44 11.73 -5.32 -0.48
N GLU A 45 10.71 -4.63 0.04
CA GLU A 45 10.86 -3.62 1.08
C GLU A 45 10.11 -4.03 2.35
N PHE A 46 10.81 -3.97 3.49
CA PHE A 46 10.26 -4.34 4.79
C PHE A 46 9.90 -3.10 5.60
N GLY A 47 8.64 -3.03 6.02
CA GLY A 47 8.05 -1.97 6.84
C GLY A 47 8.56 -1.95 8.27
N THR A 48 9.83 -1.57 8.50
CA THR A 48 10.40 -1.55 9.85
C THR A 48 10.14 -0.20 10.51
N THR A 49 9.42 -0.19 11.63
CA THR A 49 9.07 1.02 12.39
C THR A 49 10.32 1.84 12.74
N GLY A 50 10.26 3.15 12.54
CA GLY A 50 11.35 4.08 12.85
C GLY A 50 12.50 4.07 11.84
N THR A 51 12.34 3.40 10.69
CA THR A 51 13.34 3.37 9.62
C THR A 51 12.80 4.02 8.34
N GLU A 52 13.68 4.29 7.38
CA GLU A 52 13.28 4.81 6.06
C GLU A 52 12.31 3.88 5.31
N GLY A 53 12.32 2.59 5.62
CA GLY A 53 11.38 1.62 5.03
C GLY A 53 10.02 1.58 5.72
N GLU A 54 9.73 2.42 6.72
CA GLU A 54 8.43 2.43 7.38
C GLU A 54 7.32 2.90 6.42
N PHE A 55 6.27 2.09 6.26
CA PHE A 55 5.12 2.42 5.42
C PHE A 55 3.77 2.05 6.05
N PHE A 56 2.70 2.57 5.45
CA PHE A 56 1.33 2.19 5.76
C PHE A 56 0.57 1.87 4.46
N VAL A 57 0.04 0.65 4.36
CA VAL A 57 -0.78 0.23 3.20
C VAL A 57 -2.24 0.35 3.57
N ILE A 58 -3.01 1.03 2.72
CA ILE A 58 -4.47 1.10 2.81
C ILE A 58 -5.10 0.37 1.63
N LYS A 59 -6.00 -0.58 1.92
CA LYS A 59 -6.81 -1.23 0.86
C LYS A 59 -8.02 -0.35 0.58
N LEU A 60 -8.38 -0.17 -0.70
CA LEU A 60 -9.53 0.69 -1.06
C LEU A 60 -10.84 0.28 -0.39
N LYS A 61 -11.02 -1.01 -0.11
CA LYS A 61 -12.21 -1.52 0.59
C LYS A 61 -12.25 -1.22 2.09
N ASP A 62 -11.20 -0.64 2.65
CA ASP A 62 -11.17 -0.25 4.06
C ASP A 62 -12.12 0.94 4.27
N MET A 63 -13.00 0.86 5.26
CA MET A 63 -13.97 1.92 5.61
C MET A 63 -13.36 3.32 5.68
N TYR A 64 -12.10 3.44 6.10
CA TYR A 64 -11.43 4.73 6.27
C TYR A 64 -10.57 5.15 5.08
N ALA A 65 -10.50 4.33 4.02
CA ALA A 65 -9.69 4.59 2.84
C ALA A 65 -10.04 5.89 2.13
N GLN A 66 -11.34 6.16 1.96
CA GLN A 66 -11.80 7.38 1.29
C GLN A 66 -11.30 8.64 1.99
N ALA A 67 -11.46 8.73 3.32
CA ALA A 67 -11.03 9.89 4.08
C ALA A 67 -9.51 10.11 3.99
N GLY A 68 -8.72 9.04 4.14
CA GLY A 68 -7.26 9.11 4.03
C GLY A 68 -6.80 9.55 2.64
N LEU A 69 -7.41 9.00 1.58
CA LEU A 69 -7.08 9.32 0.19
C LEU A 69 -7.45 10.77 -0.17
N HIS A 70 -8.61 11.28 0.25
CA HIS A 70 -8.95 12.69 0.01
C HIS A 70 -7.97 13.64 0.70
N ALA A 71 -7.60 13.37 1.96
CA ALA A 71 -6.63 14.20 2.66
C ALA A 71 -5.27 14.21 1.95
N TYR A 72 -4.84 13.04 1.46
CA TYR A 72 -3.62 12.92 0.67
C TYR A 72 -3.71 13.70 -0.66
N ALA A 73 -4.83 13.58 -1.39
CA ALA A 73 -5.05 14.34 -2.63
C ALA A 73 -4.97 15.85 -2.40
N VAL A 74 -5.59 16.35 -1.33
CA VAL A 74 -5.53 17.77 -0.95
C VAL A 74 -4.09 18.20 -0.65
N ALA A 75 -3.31 17.38 0.06
CA ALA A 75 -1.91 17.67 0.34
C ALA A 75 -1.06 17.72 -0.95
N ALA A 76 -1.17 16.71 -1.81
CA ALA A 76 -0.47 16.67 -3.10
C ALA A 76 -0.80 17.88 -3.99
N GLY A 77 -2.07 18.29 -4.00
CA GLY A 77 -2.51 19.47 -4.77
C GLY A 77 -1.92 20.79 -4.23
N ARG A 78 -1.75 20.90 -2.90
CA ARG A 78 -1.08 22.06 -2.28
C ARG A 78 0.40 22.13 -2.62
N ASP A 79 1.04 20.98 -2.82
CA ASP A 79 2.45 20.88 -3.23
C ASP A 79 2.64 21.08 -4.75
N GLY A 80 1.54 21.31 -5.49
CA GLY A 80 1.57 21.67 -6.92
C GLY A 80 1.41 20.49 -7.88
N ASP A 81 1.34 19.25 -7.39
CA ASP A 81 1.13 18.07 -8.22
C ASP A 81 -0.37 17.80 -8.44
N LEU A 82 -0.98 18.65 -9.26
CA LEU A 82 -2.42 18.63 -9.53
C LEU A 82 -2.87 17.37 -10.28
N GLU A 83 -2.02 16.82 -11.15
CA GLU A 83 -2.33 15.59 -11.88
C GLU A 83 -2.40 14.39 -10.93
N TYR A 84 -1.40 14.25 -10.06
CA TYR A 84 -1.36 13.18 -9.07
C TYR A 84 -2.48 13.33 -8.04
N ALA A 85 -2.72 14.55 -7.55
CA ALA A 85 -3.85 14.86 -6.67
C ALA A 85 -5.18 14.42 -7.30
N GLY A 86 -5.42 14.76 -8.57
CA GLY A 86 -6.63 14.34 -9.28
C GLY A 86 -6.73 12.83 -9.46
N ALA A 87 -5.61 12.12 -9.65
CA ALA A 87 -5.60 10.66 -9.73
C ALA A 87 -5.98 10.00 -8.40
N ILE A 88 -5.49 10.54 -7.28
CA ILE A 88 -5.79 10.07 -5.93
C ILE A 88 -7.24 10.37 -5.56
N ASP A 89 -7.75 11.55 -5.91
CA ASP A 89 -9.14 11.93 -5.65
C ASP A 89 -10.13 10.99 -6.38
N ARG A 90 -9.86 10.67 -7.65
CA ARG A 90 -10.62 9.64 -8.39
C ARG A 90 -10.54 8.25 -7.74
N MET A 91 -9.42 7.93 -7.10
CA MET A 91 -9.26 6.67 -6.36
C MET A 91 -10.09 6.69 -5.07
N ALA A 92 -10.17 7.82 -4.39
CA ALA A 92 -11.00 8.03 -3.20
C ALA A 92 -12.50 7.82 -3.50
N GLY A 93 -13.00 8.26 -4.66
CA GLY A 93 -14.39 8.09 -5.08
C GLY A 93 -14.86 6.65 -5.34
N ARG A 94 -13.99 5.66 -5.15
CA ARG A 94 -14.30 4.22 -5.21
C ARG A 94 -13.76 3.45 -3.99
N ALA A 95 -13.39 4.17 -2.94
CA ALA A 95 -12.82 3.64 -1.72
C ALA A 95 -13.81 3.77 -0.55
N GLY A 96 -13.53 3.10 0.56
CA GLY A 96 -14.35 3.18 1.76
C GLY A 96 -15.83 2.87 1.48
N PRO A 97 -16.77 3.69 1.98
CA PRO A 97 -18.22 3.52 1.77
C PRO A 97 -18.64 3.34 0.31
N ASP A 98 -17.90 3.94 -0.64
CA ASP A 98 -18.22 3.87 -2.07
C ASP A 98 -17.68 2.60 -2.75
N SER A 99 -16.89 1.80 -2.02
CA SER A 99 -16.46 0.49 -2.50
C SER A 99 -17.56 -0.55 -2.31
N PRO A 100 -17.90 -1.37 -3.33
CA PRO A 100 -18.84 -2.49 -3.16
C PRO A 100 -18.31 -3.59 -2.22
N PHE A 101 -17.03 -3.51 -1.87
CA PHE A 101 -16.35 -4.45 -0.97
C PHE A 101 -16.09 -3.84 0.42
N CYS A 102 -16.67 -2.66 0.71
CA CYS A 102 -16.41 -1.89 1.92
C CYS A 102 -16.54 -2.77 3.16
N LYS A 103 -15.51 -2.74 4.00
CA LYS A 103 -15.52 -3.41 5.29
C LYS A 103 -14.84 -2.56 6.35
N ARG A 104 -15.34 -2.70 7.58
CA ARG A 104 -14.61 -2.15 8.72
C ARG A 104 -13.29 -2.89 8.88
N PRO A 105 -12.26 -2.20 9.38
CA PRO A 105 -11.03 -2.83 9.79
C PRO A 105 -11.30 -3.98 10.78
N ASP A 106 -11.01 -5.23 10.39
CA ASP A 106 -10.77 -6.32 11.36
C ASP A 106 -9.62 -5.96 12.30
#